data_AF-A0A5C7WVR1-F1
#
_entry.id   AF-A0A5C7WVR1-F1
#
_cell.length_a   1.000
_cell.length_b   1.000
_cell.length_c   1.000
_cell.angle_alpha   90.00
_cell.angle_beta   90.00
_cell.angle_gamma   90.00
#
_symmetry.space_group_name_H-M   'P 1'
#
loop_
_entity.id
_entity.type
_entity.pdbx_description
1 polymer ?
#
loop_
_entity_poly.entity_id
_entity_poly.type
_entity_poly.pdbx_seq_one_letter_code
_entity_poly.pdbx_strand_id
1 'polypeptide(L)'
;MGFTLSNYLGADSAARALRDDVSHGLRQNPKSLPPKWFYDSVGSELFDRITRLPEYYPTRTEAQILRAEAPAIAAASAADTLVELGSGTSEKTRLLLNAMRDAGSLSRFVPFDVDAGVLESAGAALQREDPSLQIDAVCGDFEEDLAKVPGGGRRLFAFLGSTIGNLTPQPRARFLAALAETLQPGDCLLLGTDLVKDTERLVHAYDDGAGVTALFNRNVLAVVNRELAADFDVDSFEHVARWNADEERIEMWLRAGTAQHVTIGALNLVVDFAAGEEMLTEVSCKFRPDAVAGELARAGLRPTHWWTDPAGDFGLSLAVR
;
A
#
# COMPACT_ATOMS: atom_id res chain seq x y z
N MET A 1 -5.90 27.64 -10.47
CA MET A 1 -5.61 26.37 -11.18
C MET A 1 -5.03 25.46 -10.11
N GLY A 2 -5.75 24.51 -9.51
CA GLY A 2 -7.05 23.94 -9.83
C GLY A 2 -6.84 22.48 -10.21
N PHE A 3 -7.18 21.58 -9.29
CA PHE A 3 -7.16 20.12 -9.40
C PHE A 3 -7.30 19.58 -10.84
N THR A 4 -6.37 18.70 -11.21
CA THR A 4 -6.44 17.88 -12.43
C THR A 4 -6.39 16.40 -12.07
N LEU A 5 -7.08 15.56 -12.83
CA LEU A 5 -7.03 14.10 -12.71
C LEU A 5 -6.70 13.50 -14.08
N SER A 6 -5.56 12.82 -14.17
CA SER A 6 -5.17 12.04 -15.33
C SER A 6 -5.42 10.57 -15.05
N ASN A 7 -6.38 9.96 -15.75
CA ASN A 7 -6.71 8.55 -15.58
C ASN A 7 -6.11 7.72 -16.73
N TYR A 8 -5.15 6.85 -16.37
CA TYR A 8 -4.44 5.95 -17.29
C TYR A 8 -5.02 4.54 -17.30
N LEU A 9 -5.93 4.24 -16.37
CA LEU A 9 -6.66 2.98 -16.31
C LEU A 9 -7.82 3.02 -17.31
N GLY A 10 -7.82 2.12 -18.30
CA GLY A 10 -8.96 1.95 -19.19
C GLY A 10 -10.22 1.57 -18.42
N ALA A 11 -11.42 1.92 -18.91
CA ALA A 11 -12.68 1.68 -18.21
C ALA A 11 -12.87 0.22 -17.72
N ASP A 12 -12.35 -0.76 -18.48
CA ASP A 12 -12.39 -2.20 -18.14
C ASP A 12 -11.04 -2.76 -17.65
N SER A 13 -10.07 -1.91 -17.31
CA SER A 13 -8.72 -2.35 -16.88
C SER A 13 -8.80 -3.14 -15.58
N ALA A 14 -9.44 -2.60 -14.54
CA ALA A 14 -9.64 -3.27 -13.26
C ALA A 14 -10.41 -4.59 -13.43
N ALA A 15 -11.49 -4.59 -14.22
CA ALA A 15 -12.27 -5.80 -14.46
C ALA A 15 -11.48 -6.89 -15.18
N ARG A 16 -10.59 -6.53 -16.13
CA ARG A 16 -9.70 -7.49 -16.80
C ARG A 16 -8.61 -8.00 -15.86
N ALA A 17 -7.96 -7.11 -15.13
CA ALA A 17 -6.94 -7.48 -14.14
C ALA A 17 -7.51 -8.44 -13.08
N LEU A 18 -8.72 -8.18 -12.58
CA LEU A 18 -9.37 -9.07 -11.61
C LEU A 18 -9.63 -10.46 -12.19
N ARG A 19 -10.13 -10.53 -13.44
CA ARG A 19 -10.33 -11.82 -14.14
C ARG A 19 -9.03 -12.58 -14.28
N ASP A 20 -7.97 -11.92 -14.72
CA ASP A 20 -6.66 -12.54 -14.94
C ASP A 20 -6.05 -13.03 -13.62
N ASP A 21 -6.08 -12.19 -12.58
CA ASP A 21 -5.55 -12.51 -11.25
C ASP A 21 -6.29 -13.66 -10.58
N VAL A 22 -7.64 -13.65 -10.60
CA VAL A 22 -8.46 -14.73 -10.03
C VAL A 22 -8.28 -16.03 -10.82
N SER A 23 -8.28 -15.94 -12.15
CA SER A 23 -8.07 -17.08 -13.05
C SER A 23 -6.69 -17.73 -12.81
N HIS A 24 -5.65 -16.93 -12.67
CA HIS A 24 -4.30 -17.41 -12.43
C HIS A 24 -4.13 -17.97 -11.02
N GLY A 25 -4.51 -17.19 -10.01
CA GLY A 25 -4.25 -17.44 -8.60
C GLY A 25 -4.99 -18.65 -8.04
N LEU A 26 -6.25 -18.86 -8.43
CA LEU A 26 -7.04 -20.02 -7.96
C LEU A 26 -6.64 -21.36 -8.60
N ARG A 27 -5.78 -21.33 -9.62
CA ARG A 27 -5.19 -22.53 -10.23
C ARG A 27 -3.79 -22.87 -9.70
N GLN A 28 -3.22 -22.02 -8.85
CA GLN A 28 -1.92 -22.28 -8.24
C GLN A 28 -2.03 -23.30 -7.09
N ASN A 29 -0.88 -23.85 -6.69
CA ASN A 29 -0.73 -24.62 -5.47
C ASN A 29 0.52 -24.14 -4.71
N PRO A 30 0.38 -23.40 -3.60
CA PRO A 30 -0.90 -23.01 -2.97
C PRO A 30 -1.69 -22.02 -3.84
N LYS A 31 -3.02 -21.98 -3.65
CA LYS A 31 -3.88 -20.97 -4.27
C LYS A 31 -3.55 -19.59 -3.69
N SER A 32 -3.78 -18.53 -4.45
CA SER A 32 -3.57 -17.16 -3.97
C SER A 32 -4.50 -16.13 -4.60
N LEU A 33 -4.74 -15.01 -3.92
CA LEU A 33 -5.36 -13.81 -4.49
C LEU A 33 -4.50 -12.57 -4.17
N PRO A 34 -4.27 -11.65 -5.13
CA PRO A 34 -3.50 -10.43 -4.85
C PRO A 34 -4.20 -9.48 -3.86
N PRO A 35 -3.46 -8.83 -2.95
CA PRO A 35 -4.03 -7.98 -1.90
C PRO A 35 -4.64 -6.67 -2.43
N LYS A 36 -4.31 -6.25 -3.67
CA LYS A 36 -4.94 -5.08 -4.29
C LYS A 36 -6.47 -5.20 -4.40
N TRP A 37 -7.00 -6.43 -4.42
CA TRP A 37 -8.44 -6.70 -4.46
C TRP A 37 -9.13 -6.63 -3.11
N PHE A 38 -8.43 -6.35 -2.01
CA PHE A 38 -9.09 -6.01 -0.76
C PHE A 38 -9.78 -4.64 -0.82
N TYR A 39 -9.27 -3.70 -1.62
CA TYR A 39 -9.60 -2.28 -1.53
C TYR A 39 -10.78 -1.89 -2.44
N ASP A 40 -11.90 -2.61 -2.37
CA ASP A 40 -13.17 -2.02 -2.78
C ASP A 40 -13.65 -1.00 -1.72
N SER A 41 -14.82 -0.38 -1.89
CA SER A 41 -15.31 0.62 -0.93
C SER A 41 -15.43 0.05 0.49
N VAL A 42 -15.95 -1.17 0.63
CA VAL A 42 -16.12 -1.85 1.93
C VAL A 42 -14.77 -2.20 2.54
N GLY A 43 -13.86 -2.77 1.77
CA GLY A 43 -12.54 -3.14 2.26
C GLY A 43 -11.69 -1.92 2.62
N SER A 44 -11.84 -0.80 1.92
CA SER A 44 -11.19 0.46 2.28
C SER A 44 -11.70 1.01 3.62
N GLU A 45 -13.00 0.94 3.89
CA GLU A 45 -13.57 1.28 5.20
C GLU A 45 -13.09 0.33 6.31
N LEU A 46 -12.95 -0.97 6.01
CA LEU A 46 -12.39 -1.95 6.95
C LEU A 46 -10.92 -1.66 7.24
N PHE A 47 -10.11 -1.35 6.22
CA PHE A 47 -8.71 -0.99 6.41
C PHE A 47 -8.57 0.29 7.23
N ASP A 48 -9.40 1.31 6.96
CA ASP A 48 -9.46 2.52 7.76
C ASP A 48 -9.74 2.21 9.25
N ARG A 49 -10.65 1.27 9.54
CA ARG A 49 -10.87 0.77 10.91
C ARG A 49 -9.65 0.03 11.47
N ILE A 50 -8.97 -0.80 10.67
CA ILE A 50 -7.74 -1.50 11.07
C ILE A 50 -6.69 -0.50 11.56
N THR A 51 -6.53 0.64 10.87
CA THR A 51 -5.53 1.66 11.24
C THR A 51 -5.69 2.23 12.66
N ARG A 52 -6.88 2.07 13.27
CA ARG A 52 -7.22 2.56 14.61
C ARG A 52 -7.24 1.49 15.68
N LEU A 53 -7.01 0.22 15.32
CA LEU A 53 -7.00 -0.88 16.28
C LEU A 53 -5.81 -0.75 17.24
N PRO A 54 -5.99 -1.13 18.53
CA PRO A 54 -4.89 -1.11 19.49
C PRO A 54 -3.75 -2.05 19.09
N GLU A 55 -4.03 -3.17 18.43
CA GLU A 55 -3.03 -4.12 17.96
C GLU A 55 -2.24 -3.59 16.74
N TYR A 56 -2.90 -2.87 15.84
CA TYR A 56 -2.30 -2.39 14.59
C TYR A 56 -1.48 -1.11 14.78
N TYR A 57 -0.24 -1.27 15.24
CA TYR A 57 0.69 -0.17 15.48
C TYR A 57 1.20 0.60 14.25
N PRO A 58 1.34 0.03 13.02
CA PRO A 58 2.09 0.70 11.95
C PRO A 58 1.66 2.14 11.66
N THR A 59 0.35 2.38 11.49
CA THR A 59 -0.15 3.71 11.12
C THR A 59 0.14 4.78 12.17
N ARG A 60 -0.12 4.48 13.45
CA ARG A 60 0.11 5.44 14.54
C ARG A 60 1.59 5.68 14.82
N THR A 61 2.41 4.64 14.67
CA THR A 61 3.86 4.72 14.87
C THR A 61 4.50 5.54 13.75
N GLU A 62 4.17 5.28 12.48
CA GLU A 62 4.67 6.09 11.37
C GLU A 62 4.20 7.56 11.47
N ALA A 63 2.94 7.79 11.84
CA ALA A 63 2.43 9.14 12.07
C ALA A 63 3.16 9.87 13.22
N GLN A 64 3.61 9.15 14.25
CA GLN A 64 4.43 9.74 15.32
C GLN A 64 5.78 10.23 14.78
N ILE A 65 6.44 9.44 13.93
CA ILE A 65 7.69 9.83 13.29
C ILE A 65 7.46 11.05 12.39
N LEU A 66 6.43 11.03 11.54
CA LEU A 66 6.12 12.16 10.66
C LEU A 66 5.81 13.44 11.43
N ARG A 67 5.09 13.37 12.55
CA ARG A 67 4.82 14.56 13.39
C ARG A 67 6.10 15.19 13.94
N ALA A 68 7.09 14.38 14.29
CA ALA A 68 8.36 14.85 14.82
C ALA A 68 9.31 15.33 13.70
N GLU A 69 9.36 14.60 12.58
CA GLU A 69 10.45 14.71 11.60
C GLU A 69 10.03 15.38 10.29
N ALA A 70 8.74 15.65 10.05
CA ALA A 70 8.29 16.31 8.81
C ALA A 70 9.03 17.64 8.52
N PRO A 71 9.34 18.51 9.49
CA PRO A 71 10.16 19.70 9.24
C PRO A 71 11.58 19.36 8.74
N ALA A 72 12.22 18.35 9.32
CA ALA A 72 13.55 17.90 8.91
C ALA A 72 13.52 17.25 7.51
N ILE A 73 12.49 16.45 7.24
CA ILE A 73 12.24 15.85 5.92
C ILE A 73 12.01 16.93 4.85
N ALA A 74 11.19 17.94 5.14
CA ALA A 74 10.94 19.05 4.22
C ALA A 74 12.23 19.85 3.95
N ALA A 75 13.01 20.16 4.99
CA ALA A 75 14.29 20.85 4.84
C ALA A 75 15.33 20.03 4.05
N ALA A 76 15.47 18.74 4.34
CA ALA A 76 16.43 17.86 3.68
C ALA A 76 16.08 17.59 2.22
N SER A 77 14.79 17.39 1.92
CA SER A 77 14.31 17.20 0.55
C SER A 77 14.35 18.50 -0.25
N ALA A 78 14.11 19.66 0.40
CA ALA A 78 13.93 20.96 -0.23
C ALA A 78 12.99 20.90 -1.46
N ALA A 79 12.03 19.99 -1.40
CA ALA A 79 11.07 19.74 -2.46
C ALA A 79 10.00 20.83 -2.49
N ASP A 80 9.54 21.16 -3.69
CA ASP A 80 8.38 22.01 -3.92
C ASP A 80 7.13 21.20 -4.29
N THR A 81 7.32 19.92 -4.58
CA THR A 81 6.28 19.00 -5.07
C THR A 81 6.29 17.74 -4.20
N LEU A 82 5.15 17.40 -3.60
CA LEU A 82 4.97 16.11 -2.92
C LEU A 82 4.24 15.15 -3.86
N VAL A 83 4.84 13.99 -4.12
CA VAL A 83 4.21 12.88 -4.86
C VAL A 83 3.90 11.80 -3.83
N GLU A 84 2.65 11.36 -3.71
CA GLU A 84 2.27 10.26 -2.81
C GLU A 84 1.86 9.03 -3.60
N LEU A 85 2.53 7.90 -3.38
CA LEU A 85 2.21 6.61 -3.99
C LEU A 85 1.27 5.81 -3.08
N GLY A 86 0.05 5.52 -3.55
CA GLY A 86 -0.99 4.86 -2.76
C GLY A 86 -1.59 5.80 -1.72
N SER A 87 -2.15 6.92 -2.18
CA SER A 87 -2.53 8.06 -1.34
C SER A 87 -3.62 7.76 -0.30
N GLY A 88 -4.54 6.82 -0.57
CA GLY A 88 -5.65 6.54 0.35
C GLY A 88 -6.35 7.81 0.83
N THR A 89 -6.56 7.96 2.14
CA THR A 89 -7.21 9.15 2.74
C THR A 89 -6.25 10.33 3.03
N SER A 90 -4.95 10.16 2.76
CA SER A 90 -3.89 11.17 2.90
C SER A 90 -3.79 11.89 4.27
N GLU A 91 -4.17 11.27 5.38
CA GLU A 91 -4.03 11.91 6.71
C GLU A 91 -2.57 12.12 7.10
N LYS A 92 -1.71 11.12 6.89
CA LYS A 92 -0.26 11.22 7.12
C LYS A 92 0.39 12.24 6.20
N THR A 93 -0.06 12.30 4.96
CA THR A 93 0.39 13.22 3.91
C THR A 93 0.24 14.67 4.32
N ARG A 94 -0.83 15.01 5.05
CA ARG A 94 -1.03 16.36 5.57
C ARG A 94 0.10 16.82 6.47
N LEU A 95 0.77 15.92 7.20
CA LEU A 95 1.94 16.28 8.01
C LEU A 95 3.11 16.77 7.15
N LEU A 96 3.36 16.11 6.02
CA LEU A 96 4.39 16.50 5.06
C LEU A 96 3.99 17.77 4.31
N LEU A 97 2.75 17.86 3.82
CA LEU A 97 2.23 19.05 3.15
C LEU A 97 2.34 20.29 4.04
N ASN A 98 1.95 20.17 5.32
CA ASN A 98 2.05 21.28 6.27
C ASN A 98 3.50 21.70 6.51
N ALA A 99 4.42 20.75 6.72
CA ALA A 99 5.83 21.07 6.90
C ALA A 99 6.46 21.76 5.67
N MET A 100 6.12 21.31 4.46
CA MET A 100 6.59 21.95 3.22
C MET A 100 5.97 23.34 3.02
N ARG A 101 4.71 23.53 3.42
CA ARG A 101 4.04 24.84 3.39
C ARG A 101 4.67 25.81 4.38
N ASP A 102 4.93 25.37 5.60
CA ASP A 102 5.56 26.18 6.65
C ASP A 102 7.00 26.56 6.27
N ALA A 103 7.70 25.69 5.52
CA ALA A 103 9.00 25.99 4.93
C ALA A 103 8.93 26.94 3.71
N GLY A 104 7.73 27.26 3.22
CA GLY A 104 7.50 28.11 2.04
C GLY A 104 7.89 27.47 0.72
N SER A 105 8.08 26.14 0.66
CA SER A 105 8.49 25.43 -0.55
C SER A 105 7.31 24.80 -1.31
N LEU A 106 6.21 24.46 -0.62
CA LEU A 106 5.09 23.73 -1.23
C LEU A 106 4.43 24.52 -2.37
N SER A 107 4.40 23.91 -3.54
CA SER A 107 3.73 24.43 -4.74
C SER A 107 2.77 23.43 -5.37
N ARG A 108 3.06 22.12 -5.25
CA ARG A 108 2.31 21.06 -5.94
C ARG A 108 2.17 19.80 -5.09
N PHE A 109 1.03 19.13 -5.24
CA PHE A 109 0.77 17.81 -4.74
C PHE A 109 0.32 16.89 -5.88
N VAL A 110 0.88 15.69 -5.94
CA VAL A 110 0.60 14.67 -6.95
C VAL A 110 0.19 13.38 -6.23
N PRO A 111 -1.10 13.21 -5.90
CA PRO A 111 -1.58 11.94 -5.37
C PRO A 111 -1.66 10.92 -6.51
N PHE A 112 -1.14 9.72 -6.26
CA PHE A 112 -1.15 8.60 -7.19
C PHE A 112 -1.88 7.42 -6.54
N ASP A 113 -2.94 6.92 -7.17
CA ASP A 113 -3.73 5.80 -6.66
C ASP A 113 -4.45 5.05 -7.80
N VAL A 114 -4.94 3.85 -7.54
CA VAL A 114 -5.74 3.08 -8.52
C VAL A 114 -7.22 3.50 -8.49
N ASP A 115 -7.67 4.14 -7.40
CA ASP A 115 -9.05 4.58 -7.22
C ASP A 115 -9.22 6.07 -7.55
N ALA A 116 -9.86 6.35 -8.70
CA ALA A 116 -10.18 7.71 -9.13
C ALA A 116 -11.09 8.46 -8.14
N GLY A 117 -12.04 7.80 -7.50
CA GLY A 117 -12.98 8.42 -6.56
C GLY A 117 -12.29 8.83 -5.25
N VAL A 118 -11.33 8.04 -4.78
CA VAL A 118 -10.45 8.41 -3.65
C VAL A 118 -9.63 9.65 -4.00
N LEU A 119 -9.01 9.68 -5.19
CA LEU A 119 -8.22 10.82 -5.66
C LEU A 119 -9.06 12.10 -5.79
N GLU A 120 -10.27 12.02 -6.33
CA GLU A 120 -11.20 13.16 -6.41
C GLU A 120 -11.59 13.68 -5.04
N SER A 121 -11.90 12.77 -4.10
CA SER A 121 -12.32 13.13 -2.73
C SER A 121 -11.18 13.78 -1.94
N ALA A 122 -9.98 13.19 -2.00
CA ALA A 122 -8.78 13.71 -1.34
C ALA A 122 -8.36 15.05 -1.95
N GLY A 123 -8.35 15.15 -3.28
CA GLY A 123 -8.04 16.39 -4.01
C GLY A 123 -9.02 17.52 -3.70
N ALA A 124 -10.32 17.24 -3.69
CA ALA A 124 -11.34 18.22 -3.32
C ALA A 124 -11.21 18.71 -1.87
N ALA A 125 -10.80 17.82 -0.94
CA ALA A 125 -10.53 18.21 0.44
C ALA A 125 -9.32 19.14 0.55
N LEU A 126 -8.19 18.77 -0.06
CA LEU A 126 -6.96 19.57 -0.02
C LEU A 126 -7.12 20.91 -0.74
N GLN A 127 -7.84 20.97 -1.86
CA GLN A 127 -8.09 22.22 -2.57
C GLN A 127 -8.94 23.20 -1.76
N ARG A 128 -9.84 22.71 -0.90
CA ARG A 128 -10.60 23.54 0.05
C ARG A 128 -9.74 24.06 1.19
N GLU A 129 -8.79 23.25 1.66
CA GLU A 129 -7.84 23.62 2.71
C GLU A 129 -6.79 24.62 2.19
N ASP A 130 -6.34 24.47 0.96
CA ASP A 130 -5.35 25.31 0.30
C ASP A 130 -5.70 25.58 -1.17
N PRO A 131 -6.41 26.69 -1.46
CA PRO A 131 -6.79 27.04 -2.83
C PRO A 131 -5.60 27.36 -3.76
N SER A 132 -4.41 27.60 -3.21
CA SER A 132 -3.21 27.93 -3.98
C SER A 132 -2.41 26.71 -4.42
N LEU A 133 -2.62 25.57 -3.76
CA LEU A 133 -1.96 24.31 -4.07
C LEU A 133 -2.38 23.78 -5.45
N GLN A 134 -1.40 23.52 -6.32
CA GLN A 134 -1.65 22.76 -7.55
C GLN A 134 -1.78 21.27 -7.20
N ILE A 135 -2.87 20.64 -7.61
CA ILE A 135 -3.07 19.20 -7.41
C ILE A 135 -3.16 18.53 -8.77
N ASP A 136 -2.22 17.65 -9.09
CA ASP A 136 -2.18 16.87 -10.33
C ASP A 136 -2.33 15.39 -9.99
N ALA A 137 -3.56 14.93 -9.79
CA ALA A 137 -3.86 13.55 -9.46
C ALA A 137 -3.61 12.60 -10.62
N VAL A 138 -3.06 11.42 -10.33
CA VAL A 138 -2.76 10.37 -11.29
C VAL A 138 -3.48 9.09 -10.88
N CYS A 139 -4.44 8.66 -11.69
CA CYS A 139 -5.08 7.36 -11.53
C CYS A 139 -4.35 6.31 -12.39
N GLY A 140 -3.70 5.35 -11.76
CA GLY A 140 -2.81 4.37 -12.40
C GLY A 140 -2.33 3.29 -11.41
N ASP A 141 -1.70 2.23 -11.93
CA ASP A 141 -1.05 1.20 -11.10
C ASP A 141 0.41 1.57 -10.87
N PHE A 142 0.87 1.70 -9.62
CA PHE A 142 2.26 2.11 -9.35
C PHE A 142 3.27 1.03 -9.70
N GLU A 143 2.85 -0.20 -10.02
CA GLU A 143 3.76 -1.21 -10.57
C GLU A 143 4.01 -1.01 -12.08
N GLU A 144 3.15 -0.26 -12.79
CA GLU A 144 3.20 -0.10 -14.25
C GLU A 144 3.33 1.36 -14.71
N ASP A 145 2.73 2.30 -14.00
CA ASP A 145 2.45 3.66 -14.45
C ASP A 145 3.28 4.75 -13.73
N LEU A 146 4.35 4.41 -13.01
CA LEU A 146 5.21 5.42 -12.35
C LEU A 146 5.74 6.50 -13.31
N ALA A 147 5.99 6.13 -14.56
CA ALA A 147 6.44 7.06 -15.60
C ALA A 147 5.37 8.11 -16.00
N LYS A 148 4.12 7.94 -15.55
CA LYS A 148 3.01 8.89 -15.77
C LYS A 148 2.99 10.03 -14.74
N VAL A 149 3.73 9.90 -13.64
CA VAL A 149 3.89 10.98 -12.65
C VAL A 149 4.44 12.23 -13.35
N PRO A 150 3.75 13.39 -13.28
CA PRO A 150 4.20 14.61 -13.90
C PRO A 150 5.63 15.00 -13.47
N GLY A 151 6.42 15.46 -14.44
CA GLY A 151 7.73 16.06 -14.18
C GLY A 151 7.64 17.53 -13.74
N GLY A 152 8.81 18.10 -13.45
CA GLY A 152 8.97 19.50 -13.06
C GLY A 152 8.98 19.70 -11.54
N GLY A 153 9.53 20.84 -11.12
CA GLY A 153 9.81 21.11 -9.72
C GLY A 153 10.89 20.20 -9.15
N ARG A 154 11.04 20.24 -7.83
CA ARG A 154 11.85 19.29 -7.06
C ARG A 154 10.92 18.41 -6.25
N ARG A 155 10.94 17.10 -6.50
CA ARG A 155 9.89 16.18 -6.04
C ARG A 155 10.35 15.36 -4.84
N LEU A 156 9.47 15.24 -3.86
CA LEU A 156 9.55 14.25 -2.78
C LEU A 156 8.52 13.16 -3.06
N PHE A 157 8.98 11.97 -3.43
CA PHE A 157 8.13 10.78 -3.55
C PHE A 157 7.97 10.18 -2.16
N ALA A 158 6.74 10.09 -1.66
CA ALA A 158 6.42 9.45 -0.40
C ALA A 158 5.72 8.11 -0.68
N PHE A 159 6.30 7.02 -0.18
CA PHE A 159 5.68 5.70 -0.18
C PHE A 159 5.63 5.17 1.25
N LEU A 160 4.46 5.36 1.88
CA LEU A 160 4.28 5.26 3.32
C LEU A 160 3.54 3.98 3.71
N GLY A 161 3.41 3.72 5.01
CA GLY A 161 2.59 2.65 5.58
C GLY A 161 3.20 1.26 5.46
N SER A 162 4.44 1.16 4.97
CA SER A 162 5.09 -0.12 4.65
C SER A 162 4.36 -0.93 3.58
N THR A 163 3.60 -0.28 2.70
CA THR A 163 2.95 -0.91 1.52
C THR A 163 3.98 -1.57 0.60
N ILE A 164 5.23 -1.08 0.58
CA ILE A 164 6.34 -1.75 -0.11
C ILE A 164 6.58 -3.19 0.39
N GLY A 165 6.19 -3.50 1.63
CA GLY A 165 6.25 -4.83 2.22
C GLY A 165 5.28 -5.83 1.58
N ASN A 166 4.28 -5.37 0.83
CA ASN A 166 3.36 -6.24 0.09
C ASN A 166 3.98 -6.83 -1.17
N LEU A 167 5.13 -6.30 -1.58
CA LEU A 167 5.93 -6.83 -2.68
C LEU A 167 6.97 -7.80 -2.14
N THR A 168 7.01 -9.02 -2.67
CA THR A 168 8.09 -9.98 -2.38
C THR A 168 9.45 -9.46 -2.92
N PRO A 169 10.60 -9.99 -2.49
CA PRO A 169 11.90 -9.37 -2.76
C PRO A 169 12.19 -9.04 -4.23
N GLN A 170 11.84 -9.92 -5.17
CA GLN A 170 12.09 -9.68 -6.60
C GLN A 170 11.15 -8.61 -7.20
N PRO A 171 9.81 -8.68 -7.07
CA PRO A 171 8.92 -7.58 -7.41
C PRO A 171 9.32 -6.25 -6.77
N ARG A 172 9.66 -6.25 -5.48
CA ARG A 172 10.08 -5.05 -4.73
C ARG A 172 11.34 -4.42 -5.32
N ALA A 173 12.35 -5.22 -5.66
CA ALA A 173 13.56 -4.73 -6.30
C ALA A 173 13.30 -4.11 -7.67
N ARG A 174 12.40 -4.71 -8.48
CA ARG A 174 11.99 -4.15 -9.77
C ARG A 174 11.25 -2.82 -9.59
N PHE A 175 10.33 -2.76 -8.64
CA PHE A 175 9.60 -1.53 -8.32
C PHE A 175 10.56 -0.41 -7.89
N LEU A 176 11.48 -0.67 -6.95
CA LEU A 176 12.46 0.32 -6.50
C LEU A 176 13.36 0.80 -7.64
N ALA A 177 13.79 -0.09 -8.54
CA ALA A 177 14.58 0.28 -9.70
C ALA A 177 13.78 1.15 -10.68
N ALA A 178 12.55 0.77 -11.01
CA ALA A 178 11.66 1.55 -11.86
C ALA A 178 11.39 2.94 -11.26
N LEU A 179 11.14 3.03 -9.94
CA LEU A 179 10.97 4.29 -9.24
C LEU A 179 12.23 5.15 -9.33
N ALA A 180 13.41 4.59 -9.07
CA ALA A 180 14.68 5.29 -9.17
C ALA A 180 14.96 5.84 -10.59
N GLU A 181 14.52 5.14 -11.63
CA GLU A 181 14.61 5.61 -13.02
C GLU A 181 13.75 6.86 -13.28
N THR A 182 12.61 7.00 -12.60
CA THR A 182 11.74 8.18 -12.72
C THR A 182 12.27 9.42 -12.00
N LEU A 183 13.11 9.25 -10.98
CA LEU A 183 13.69 10.34 -10.20
C LEU A 183 14.71 11.15 -11.02
N GLN A 184 14.57 12.47 -11.02
CA GLN A 184 15.54 13.41 -11.57
C GLN A 184 16.57 13.81 -10.50
N PRO A 185 17.73 14.36 -10.90
CA PRO A 185 18.67 14.94 -9.94
C PRO A 185 17.98 15.99 -9.04
N GLY A 186 18.06 15.77 -7.73
CA GLY A 186 17.41 16.62 -6.72
C GLY A 186 16.11 16.03 -6.14
N ASP A 187 15.47 15.08 -6.84
CA ASP A 187 14.32 14.36 -6.29
C ASP A 187 14.74 13.43 -5.15
N CYS A 188 13.80 13.18 -4.25
CA CYS A 188 13.99 12.34 -3.08
C CYS A 188 12.89 11.29 -2.96
N LEU A 189 13.21 10.14 -2.37
CA LEU A 189 12.26 9.13 -1.93
C LEU A 189 12.20 9.12 -0.40
N LEU A 190 11.02 9.31 0.17
CA LEU A 190 10.68 9.00 1.55
C LEU A 190 9.95 7.65 1.60
N LEU A 191 10.59 6.64 2.19
CA LEU A 191 10.08 5.28 2.23
C LEU A 191 9.80 4.84 3.67
N GLY A 192 8.56 4.42 3.93
CA GLY A 192 8.15 3.78 5.18
C GLY A 192 8.35 2.27 5.14
N THR A 193 8.98 1.73 6.18
CA THR A 193 9.25 0.29 6.35
C THR A 193 8.97 -0.14 7.77
N ASP A 194 8.08 -1.11 7.94
CA ASP A 194 7.78 -1.72 9.22
C ASP A 194 8.87 -2.72 9.61
N LEU A 195 9.39 -2.63 10.83
CA LEU A 195 10.60 -3.35 11.22
C LEU A 195 10.32 -4.74 11.80
N VAL A 196 11.31 -5.64 11.71
CA VAL A 196 11.27 -6.91 12.46
C VAL A 196 11.25 -6.60 13.95
N LYS A 197 10.34 -7.25 14.69
CA LYS A 197 10.13 -7.07 16.13
C LYS A 197 9.55 -8.36 16.73
N ASP A 198 9.08 -8.28 17.97
CA ASP A 198 8.38 -9.38 18.62
C ASP A 198 7.28 -10.00 17.73
N THR A 199 7.31 -11.32 17.58
CA THR A 199 6.48 -12.03 16.61
C THR A 199 5.01 -12.10 17.02
N GLU A 200 4.71 -12.14 18.33
CA GLU A 200 3.33 -12.11 18.81
C GLU A 200 2.71 -10.75 18.50
N ARG A 201 3.42 -9.66 18.75
CA ARG A 201 2.98 -8.31 18.34
C ARG A 201 2.74 -8.21 16.84
N LEU A 202 3.59 -8.83 16.02
CA LEU A 202 3.41 -8.85 14.57
C LEU A 202 2.16 -9.64 14.18
N VAL A 203 1.94 -10.83 14.73
CA VAL A 203 0.74 -11.65 14.42
C VAL A 203 -0.52 -10.94 14.89
N HIS A 204 -0.56 -10.41 16.12
CA HIS A 204 -1.73 -9.71 16.65
C HIS A 204 -2.10 -8.45 15.86
N ALA A 205 -1.13 -7.76 15.26
CA ALA A 205 -1.44 -6.64 14.37
C ALA A 205 -2.29 -7.08 13.16
N TYR A 206 -2.19 -8.33 12.73
CA TYR A 206 -2.95 -8.87 11.58
C TYR A 206 -4.06 -9.85 11.98
N ASP A 207 -4.24 -10.09 13.28
CA ASP A 207 -5.28 -10.96 13.85
C ASP A 207 -5.80 -10.31 15.14
N ASP A 208 -6.47 -9.18 14.98
CA ASP A 208 -6.97 -8.37 16.07
C ASP A 208 -8.13 -9.04 16.82
N GLY A 209 -8.23 -8.78 18.12
CA GLY A 209 -9.26 -9.41 18.97
C GLY A 209 -10.69 -9.00 18.63
N ALA A 210 -10.88 -7.94 17.84
CA ALA A 210 -12.18 -7.48 17.36
C ALA A 210 -12.61 -8.14 16.04
N GLY A 211 -11.75 -8.93 15.40
CA GLY A 211 -12.01 -9.64 14.15
C GLY A 211 -12.15 -8.75 12.93
N VAL A 212 -11.68 -7.50 12.97
CA VAL A 212 -11.82 -6.55 11.85
C VAL A 212 -10.92 -6.96 10.69
N THR A 213 -9.70 -7.43 10.97
CA THR A 213 -8.76 -7.92 9.95
C THR A 213 -9.25 -9.22 9.31
N ALA A 214 -9.96 -10.06 10.06
CA ALA A 214 -10.64 -11.24 9.51
C ALA A 214 -11.73 -10.85 8.51
N LEU A 215 -12.56 -9.86 8.84
CA LEU A 215 -13.57 -9.32 7.92
C LEU A 215 -12.92 -8.70 6.67
N PHE A 216 -11.84 -7.95 6.84
CA PHE A 216 -11.08 -7.36 5.74
C PHE A 216 -10.51 -8.43 4.80
N ASN A 217 -9.87 -9.46 5.34
CA ASN A 217 -9.30 -10.55 4.54
C ASN A 217 -10.40 -11.30 3.77
N ARG A 218 -11.51 -11.64 4.44
CA ARG A 218 -12.65 -12.33 3.81
C ARG A 218 -13.36 -11.50 2.74
N ASN A 219 -13.29 -10.17 2.81
CA ASN A 219 -13.93 -9.27 1.84
C ASN A 219 -13.49 -9.54 0.40
N VAL A 220 -12.25 -10.01 0.17
CA VAL A 220 -11.79 -10.36 -1.18
C VAL A 220 -12.67 -11.43 -1.83
N LEU A 221 -13.23 -12.36 -1.06
CA LEU A 221 -14.17 -13.36 -1.56
C LEU A 221 -15.50 -12.73 -1.97
N ALA A 222 -15.98 -11.74 -1.20
CA ALA A 222 -17.19 -10.99 -1.52
C ALA A 222 -17.01 -10.14 -2.79
N VAL A 223 -15.81 -9.56 -2.99
CA VAL A 223 -15.44 -8.88 -4.24
C VAL A 223 -15.51 -9.84 -5.41
N VAL A 224 -14.88 -11.02 -5.31
CA VAL A 224 -14.91 -12.03 -6.39
C VAL A 224 -16.33 -12.52 -6.66
N ASN A 225 -17.14 -12.76 -5.62
CA ASN A 225 -18.55 -13.13 -5.77
C ASN A 225 -19.34 -12.10 -6.58
N ARG A 226 -19.21 -10.83 -6.22
CA ARG A 226 -19.94 -9.72 -6.86
C ARG A 226 -19.46 -9.45 -8.28
N GLU A 227 -18.16 -9.29 -8.47
CA GLU A 227 -17.58 -8.82 -9.73
C GLU A 227 -17.47 -9.92 -10.79
N LEU A 228 -17.28 -11.18 -10.37
CA LEU A 228 -17.06 -12.31 -11.27
C LEU A 228 -18.18 -13.36 -11.20
N ALA A 229 -19.32 -13.03 -10.57
CA ALA A 229 -20.45 -13.94 -10.37
C ALA A 229 -20.01 -15.29 -9.78
N ALA A 230 -19.23 -15.21 -8.70
CA ALA A 230 -18.79 -16.38 -7.93
C ALA A 230 -19.72 -16.68 -6.75
N ASP A 231 -19.60 -17.89 -6.19
CA ASP A 231 -20.43 -18.41 -5.12
C ASP A 231 -19.62 -18.87 -3.88
N PHE A 232 -18.51 -18.19 -3.57
CA PHE A 232 -17.78 -18.44 -2.31
C PHE A 232 -18.73 -18.28 -1.11
N ASP A 233 -18.82 -19.32 -0.28
CA ASP A 233 -19.39 -19.20 1.06
C ASP A 233 -18.36 -18.55 1.98
N VAL A 234 -18.44 -17.22 2.10
CA VAL A 234 -17.44 -16.38 2.80
C VAL A 234 -17.25 -16.82 4.27
N ASP A 235 -18.32 -17.26 4.92
CA ASP A 235 -18.29 -17.67 6.33
C ASP A 235 -17.62 -19.05 6.53
N SER A 236 -17.51 -19.84 5.45
CA SER A 236 -16.79 -21.11 5.44
C SER A 236 -15.26 -20.96 5.39
N PHE A 237 -14.71 -19.74 5.31
CA PHE A 237 -13.26 -19.50 5.30
C PHE A 237 -12.76 -18.85 6.60
N GLU A 238 -11.94 -19.55 7.36
CA GLU A 238 -11.26 -19.02 8.55
C GLU A 238 -10.11 -18.07 8.17
N HIS A 239 -10.02 -16.92 8.82
CA HIS A 239 -8.88 -16.02 8.70
C HIS A 239 -7.69 -16.59 9.50
N VAL A 240 -6.50 -16.59 8.91
CA VAL A 240 -5.27 -17.05 9.57
C VAL A 240 -4.14 -16.08 9.28
N ALA A 241 -3.59 -15.44 10.31
CA ALA A 241 -2.35 -14.66 10.22
C ALA A 241 -1.15 -15.49 10.70
N ARG A 242 -0.02 -15.40 10.00
CA ARG A 242 1.21 -16.13 10.36
C ARG A 242 2.45 -15.27 10.21
N TRP A 243 3.37 -15.44 11.13
CA TRP A 243 4.75 -15.02 10.93
C TRP A 243 5.54 -16.13 10.23
N ASN A 244 6.08 -15.82 9.07
CA ASN A 244 7.04 -16.66 8.36
C ASN A 244 8.45 -16.16 8.69
N ALA A 245 9.16 -16.92 9.52
CA ALA A 245 10.48 -16.55 10.02
C ALA A 245 11.59 -16.64 8.97
N ASP A 246 11.46 -17.56 8.00
CA ASP A 246 12.47 -17.75 6.95
C ASP A 246 12.48 -16.57 5.97
N GLU A 247 11.29 -16.02 5.69
CA GLU A 247 11.10 -14.89 4.76
C GLU A 247 10.92 -13.53 5.49
N GLU A 248 10.98 -13.52 6.81
CA GLU A 248 10.72 -12.36 7.69
C GLU A 248 9.48 -11.54 7.29
N ARG A 249 8.34 -12.23 7.14
CA ARG A 249 7.07 -11.59 6.71
C ARG A 249 5.87 -12.09 7.48
N ILE A 250 4.88 -11.23 7.64
CA ILE A 250 3.53 -11.67 7.95
C ILE A 250 2.86 -12.20 6.68
N GLU A 251 2.03 -13.22 6.82
CA GLU A 251 1.19 -13.76 5.77
C GLU A 251 -0.26 -13.82 6.26
N MET A 252 -1.19 -13.38 5.43
CA MET A 252 -2.63 -13.59 5.65
C MET A 252 -3.13 -14.70 4.74
N TRP A 253 -3.89 -15.62 5.33
CA TRP A 253 -4.44 -16.77 4.66
C TRP A 253 -5.94 -16.88 4.92
N LEU A 254 -6.65 -17.49 3.99
CA LEU A 254 -8.02 -17.96 4.16
C LEU A 254 -8.04 -19.49 4.12
N ARG A 255 -8.46 -20.12 5.21
CA ARG A 255 -8.53 -21.58 5.35
C ARG A 255 -9.98 -22.05 5.19
N ALA A 256 -10.23 -22.96 4.26
CA ALA A 256 -11.54 -23.58 4.12
C ALA A 256 -11.87 -24.45 5.34
N GLY A 257 -12.95 -24.16 6.06
CA GLY A 257 -13.37 -24.92 7.25
C GLY A 257 -13.94 -26.30 6.91
N THR A 258 -14.51 -26.44 5.72
CA THR A 258 -14.99 -27.69 5.12
C THR A 258 -14.58 -27.74 3.64
N ALA A 259 -14.78 -28.87 2.96
CA ALA A 259 -14.53 -28.92 1.53
C ALA A 259 -15.50 -27.99 0.79
N GLN A 260 -14.98 -27.14 -0.10
CA GLN A 260 -15.76 -26.15 -0.85
C GLN A 260 -15.68 -26.45 -2.35
N HIS A 261 -16.78 -26.20 -3.05
CA HIS A 261 -16.86 -26.25 -4.50
C HIS A 261 -17.34 -24.88 -4.98
N VAL A 262 -16.46 -24.12 -5.62
CA VAL A 262 -16.72 -22.73 -6.00
C VAL A 262 -16.81 -22.61 -7.50
N THR A 263 -17.93 -22.10 -8.00
CA THR A 263 -18.17 -21.73 -9.39
C THR A 263 -17.94 -20.24 -9.57
N ILE A 264 -17.17 -19.85 -10.57
CA ILE A 264 -16.91 -18.46 -10.95
C ILE A 264 -17.51 -18.24 -12.35
N GLY A 265 -18.76 -17.80 -12.38
CA GLY A 265 -19.57 -17.75 -13.60
C GLY A 265 -18.93 -16.90 -14.70
N ALA A 266 -18.37 -15.73 -14.37
CA ALA A 266 -17.77 -14.83 -15.36
C ALA A 266 -16.49 -15.38 -16.01
N LEU A 267 -15.91 -16.46 -15.46
CA LEU A 267 -14.71 -17.11 -15.95
C LEU A 267 -14.96 -18.52 -16.51
N ASN A 268 -16.18 -19.05 -16.39
CA ASN A 268 -16.47 -20.48 -16.60
C ASN A 268 -15.46 -21.39 -15.87
N LEU A 269 -15.11 -21.01 -14.64
CA LEU A 269 -14.10 -21.67 -13.82
C LEU A 269 -14.78 -22.32 -12.62
N VAL A 270 -14.38 -23.54 -12.31
CA VAL A 270 -14.77 -24.26 -11.10
C VAL A 270 -13.50 -24.61 -10.33
N VAL A 271 -13.52 -24.37 -9.03
CA VAL A 271 -12.37 -24.55 -8.14
C VAL A 271 -12.81 -25.29 -6.89
N ASP A 272 -12.10 -26.36 -6.56
CA ASP A 272 -12.30 -27.10 -5.32
C ASP A 272 -11.28 -26.67 -4.25
N PHE A 273 -11.76 -26.59 -3.01
CA PHE A 273 -10.92 -26.50 -1.81
C PHE A 273 -11.16 -27.74 -0.95
N ALA A 274 -10.08 -28.41 -0.54
CA ALA A 274 -10.18 -29.44 0.48
C ALA A 274 -10.49 -28.81 1.86
N ALA A 275 -11.08 -29.60 2.77
CA ALA A 275 -11.23 -29.17 4.16
C ALA A 275 -9.85 -28.91 4.78
N GLY A 276 -9.66 -27.71 5.34
CA GLY A 276 -8.38 -27.24 5.87
C GLY A 276 -7.41 -26.69 4.82
N GLU A 277 -7.76 -26.66 3.54
CA GLU A 277 -6.92 -26.05 2.51
C GLU A 277 -6.83 -24.53 2.69
N GLU A 278 -5.65 -23.97 2.45
CA GLU A 278 -5.35 -22.56 2.68
C GLU A 278 -4.99 -21.83 1.38
N MET A 279 -5.50 -20.61 1.26
CA MET A 279 -5.21 -19.70 0.16
C MET A 279 -4.52 -18.45 0.69
N LEU A 280 -3.38 -18.09 0.09
CA LEU A 280 -2.62 -16.89 0.46
C LEU A 280 -3.30 -15.64 -0.10
N THR A 281 -3.53 -14.63 0.71
CA THR A 281 -4.19 -13.39 0.28
C THR A 281 -3.32 -12.16 0.45
N GLU A 282 -2.34 -12.18 1.35
CA GLU A 282 -1.37 -11.10 1.51
C GLU A 282 -0.06 -11.60 2.08
N VAL A 283 1.03 -10.92 1.69
CA VAL A 283 2.28 -10.92 2.43
C VAL A 283 2.56 -9.51 2.91
N SER A 284 3.15 -9.36 4.08
CA SER A 284 3.69 -8.09 4.58
C SER A 284 5.09 -8.32 5.13
N CYS A 285 6.09 -8.14 4.27
CA CYS A 285 7.50 -8.21 4.63
C CYS A 285 7.84 -7.18 5.70
N LYS A 286 8.62 -7.63 6.69
CA LYS A 286 9.17 -6.77 7.74
C LYS A 286 10.66 -6.61 7.50
N PHE A 287 11.18 -5.46 7.89
CA PHE A 287 12.50 -5.02 7.43
C PHE A 287 13.50 -4.93 8.58
N ARG A 288 14.77 -5.12 8.24
CA ARG A 288 15.90 -4.78 9.10
C ARG A 288 16.53 -3.48 8.58
N PRO A 289 16.93 -2.53 9.45
CA PRO A 289 17.42 -1.22 9.00
C PRO A 289 18.55 -1.31 7.95
N ASP A 290 19.56 -2.16 8.18
CA ASP A 290 20.67 -2.35 7.24
C ASP A 290 20.23 -2.95 5.90
N ALA A 291 19.20 -3.81 5.92
CA ALA A 291 18.64 -4.41 4.70
C ALA A 291 17.91 -3.36 3.85
N VAL A 292 17.19 -2.41 4.47
CA VAL A 292 16.55 -1.29 3.76
C VAL A 292 17.59 -0.45 3.03
N ALA A 293 18.66 -0.07 3.72
CA ALA A 293 19.76 0.69 3.11
C ALA A 293 20.40 -0.07 1.94
N GLY A 294 20.59 -1.39 2.07
CA GLY A 294 21.11 -2.24 1.00
C GLY A 294 20.17 -2.39 -0.20
N GLU A 295 18.85 -2.51 0.03
CA GLU A 295 17.85 -2.55 -1.06
C GLU A 295 17.81 -1.24 -1.84
N LEU A 296 17.79 -0.10 -1.14
CA LEU A 296 17.84 1.23 -1.78
C LEU A 296 19.12 1.39 -2.61
N ALA A 297 20.29 1.05 -2.06
CA ALA A 297 21.56 1.18 -2.76
C ALA A 297 21.61 0.32 -4.04
N ARG A 298 21.06 -0.90 -4.01
CA ARG A 298 20.97 -1.77 -5.20
C ARG A 298 20.04 -1.20 -6.28
N ALA A 299 19.02 -0.45 -5.89
CA ALA A 299 18.15 0.27 -6.82
C ALA A 299 18.75 1.57 -7.37
N GLY A 300 19.98 1.94 -6.95
CA GLY A 300 20.61 3.20 -7.34
C GLY A 300 20.15 4.40 -6.53
N LEU A 301 19.59 4.16 -5.33
CA LEU A 301 19.19 5.20 -4.39
C LEU A 301 20.12 5.20 -3.19
N ARG A 302 20.76 6.33 -2.91
CA ARG A 302 21.63 6.51 -1.74
C ARG A 302 20.79 6.98 -0.54
N PRO A 303 20.69 6.18 0.55
CA PRO A 303 20.09 6.64 1.79
C PRO A 303 20.86 7.84 2.35
N THR A 304 20.13 8.84 2.83
CA THR A 304 20.69 10.08 3.41
C THR A 304 20.29 10.26 4.86
N HIS A 305 19.08 9.84 5.22
CA HIS A 305 18.54 9.96 6.55
C HIS A 305 17.73 8.71 6.90
N TRP A 306 17.68 8.42 8.19
CA TRP A 306 16.89 7.36 8.79
C TRP A 306 16.26 7.89 10.07
N TRP A 307 14.95 7.76 10.19
CA TRP A 307 14.21 8.06 11.40
C TRP A 307 13.45 6.83 11.86
N THR A 308 13.30 6.69 13.16
CA THR A 308 12.49 5.64 13.77
C THR A 308 11.77 6.19 14.97
N ASP A 309 10.69 5.55 15.37
CA ASP A 309 10.00 5.88 16.61
C ASP A 309 10.84 5.47 17.83
N PRO A 310 10.55 5.98 19.04
CA PRO A 310 11.35 5.67 20.23
C PRO A 310 11.46 4.18 20.58
N ALA A 311 10.53 3.34 20.13
CA ALA A 311 10.56 1.90 20.38
C ALA A 311 11.31 1.11 19.29
N GLY A 312 11.67 1.74 18.17
CA GLY A 312 12.31 1.07 17.05
C GLY A 312 11.38 0.13 16.29
N ASP A 313 10.08 0.44 16.24
CA ASP A 313 9.07 -0.41 15.62
C ASP A 313 8.90 -0.14 14.12
N PHE A 314 9.07 1.11 13.68
CA PHE A 314 8.88 1.53 12.30
C PHE A 314 10.00 2.48 11.86
N GLY A 315 10.39 2.41 10.58
CA GLY A 315 11.45 3.24 10.02
C GLY A 315 10.99 4.08 8.83
N LEU A 316 11.47 5.33 8.74
CA LEU A 316 11.38 6.18 7.56
C LEU A 316 12.79 6.41 7.00
N SER A 317 13.00 6.07 5.73
CA SER A 317 14.24 6.37 4.98
C SER A 317 14.03 7.55 4.05
N LEU A 318 14.92 8.54 4.07
CA LEU A 318 15.05 9.49 2.96
C LEU A 318 16.24 9.09 2.09
N ALA A 319 16.00 8.87 0.80
CA ALA A 319 17.02 8.52 -0.18
C ALA A 319 16.98 9.47 -1.37
N VAL A 320 18.13 9.61 -2.03
CA VAL A 320 18.30 10.41 -3.25
C VAL A 320 18.95 9.54 -4.33
N ARG A 321 18.76 9.90 -5.60
CA ARG A 321 19.49 9.29 -6.71
C ARG A 321 20.98 9.67 -6.69
#